data_AF-A0AAW2YZ02-F1
#
_entry.id   AF-A0AAW2YZ02-F1
#
_cell.length_a   1.000
_cell.length_b   1.000
_cell.length_c   1.000
_cell.angle_alpha   90.00
_cell.angle_beta   90.00
_cell.angle_gamma   90.00
#
_symmetry.space_group_name_H-M   'P 1'
#
loop_
_entity.id
_entity.type
_entity.pdbx_description
1 polymer ?
#
loop_
_entity_poly.entity_id
_entity_poly.type
_entity_poly.pdbx_seq_one_letter_code
_entity_poly.pdbx_strand_id
1 'polypeptide(L)'
;MLSAYICAFLLLFTGYDCNWVPKEHQSTNYSINSCRFAREYNTDDVYTSLNKREELMNTISYWEGKFYVHDIGYNAVSGLTYDGHGIEFESGLKHDPKHPFSASSKESLHLNILTLALQGDKNALSFFTTTAEQDGMKHFGTKDVKQIILQTLQRKINSYKKFNEKYPGFGGFLPWFMVTDDGASLLWDWLDRVPSLDNGQLVWSMIACIQVLKDTDNYNLASQYEEHVELMKHSAWLIFYESEGRIRTVANIKNVTSSVERSNYESPFCNSPPCYLDDPYEGELMIFFFELYANTHTWSSSDKEAIWNYKREKLQSVDFVTPKGNITVERGWWFSSHEKWKYLNLPYRSVEINKRLFINGEKARTWYSYMNNIPGMFASVTSPTRTGSYDPGYLSACGIQSISFETVQHTDVVTPYGAYPVILASPQHGLSWYLTMLKGSRMQGPFGSTEASFTDGTGISPVVTWDSKVTTVVAMLGGVSDITEKVLRKQGKYERFYNLVNKEWSSKFTSIRGEDIPFALPSSQLPCKDPCDFSTCSK
;
A
#
# COMPACT_ATOMS: atom_id res chain seq x y z
N MET A 1 42.94 21.12 28.86
CA MET A 1 42.70 21.32 30.31
C MET A 1 41.66 22.42 30.60
N LEU A 2 40.64 22.58 29.74
CA LEU A 2 39.52 23.51 29.97
C LEU A 2 38.15 22.88 29.60
N SER A 3 38.07 21.55 29.53
CA SER A 3 36.84 20.79 29.20
C SER A 3 36.34 19.90 30.36
N ALA A 4 37.13 19.78 31.44
CA ALA A 4 36.76 18.97 32.61
C ALA A 4 35.88 19.71 33.64
N TYR A 5 35.64 21.02 33.48
CA TYR A 5 34.90 21.81 34.48
C TYR A 5 33.41 22.03 34.18
N ILE A 6 32.90 21.60 33.02
CA ILE A 6 31.47 21.79 32.67
C ILE A 6 30.60 20.58 33.09
N CYS A 7 31.17 19.38 33.27
CA CYS A 7 30.40 18.21 33.74
C CYS A 7 30.12 18.21 35.25
N ALA A 8 30.81 19.01 36.05
CA ALA A 8 30.67 18.99 37.51
C ALA A 8 29.52 19.86 38.06
N PHE A 9 28.89 20.71 37.23
CA PHE A 9 27.86 21.64 37.69
C PHE A 9 26.40 21.17 37.47
N LEU A 10 26.19 20.06 36.76
CA LEU A 10 24.84 19.52 36.47
C LEU A 10 24.49 18.23 37.26
N LEU A 11 25.41 17.71 38.07
CA LEU A 11 25.19 16.49 38.87
C LEU A 11 24.46 16.72 40.20
N LEU A 12 24.03 17.95 40.51
CA LEU A 12 23.35 18.26 41.78
C LEU A 12 21.82 18.43 41.70
N PHE A 13 21.17 18.29 40.54
CA PHE A 13 19.71 18.52 40.47
C PHE A 13 18.83 17.57 39.66
N THR A 14 19.35 16.54 39.00
CA THR A 14 18.47 15.56 38.32
C THR A 14 19.06 14.17 38.44
N GLY A 15 18.55 13.37 39.39
CA GLY A 15 18.95 11.99 39.61
C GLY A 15 18.55 11.06 38.47
N TYR A 16 19.26 11.13 37.34
CA TYR A 16 19.17 10.17 36.25
C TYR A 16 20.56 9.61 35.92
N ASP A 17 20.70 8.31 36.11
CA ASP A 17 21.86 7.51 35.72
C ASP A 17 21.95 7.44 34.19
N CYS A 18 23.00 8.02 33.61
CA CYS A 18 23.38 7.83 32.21
C CYS A 18 24.32 6.63 32.09
N ASN A 19 23.76 5.42 32.07
CA ASN A 19 24.47 4.21 31.65
C ASN A 19 23.70 3.54 30.51
N TRP A 20 23.92 4.03 29.28
CA TRP A 20 23.49 3.32 28.07
C TRP A 20 24.62 2.40 27.62
N VAL A 21 24.60 1.16 28.11
CA VAL A 21 25.36 0.05 27.54
C VAL A 21 24.43 -0.65 26.55
N PRO A 22 24.80 -0.82 25.26
CA PRO A 22 24.00 -1.62 24.35
C PRO A 22 23.96 -3.05 24.87
N LYS A 23 22.78 -3.53 25.27
CA LYS A 23 22.58 -4.96 25.48
C LYS A 23 22.69 -5.63 24.12
N GLU A 24 23.73 -6.42 23.90
CA GLU A 24 23.73 -7.47 22.89
C GLU A 24 22.50 -8.35 23.14
N HIS A 25 21.47 -8.18 22.30
CA HIS A 25 20.40 -9.16 22.21
C HIS A 25 20.93 -10.36 21.44
N GLN A 26 21.08 -11.47 22.16
CA GLN A 26 21.27 -12.79 21.60
C GLN A 26 20.27 -12.99 20.45
N SER A 27 20.79 -13.33 19.27
CA SER A 27 19.99 -13.77 18.14
C SER A 27 19.30 -15.07 18.53
N THR A 28 18.06 -14.99 18.98
CA THR A 28 17.17 -16.14 19.09
C THR A 28 16.95 -16.66 17.67
N ASN A 29 17.54 -17.80 17.35
CA ASN A 29 17.25 -18.60 16.15
C ASN A 29 15.78 -19.03 16.20
N TYR A 30 14.88 -18.13 15.78
CA TYR A 30 13.48 -18.48 15.55
C TYR A 30 13.42 -19.39 14.32
N SER A 31 12.59 -20.44 14.40
CA SER A 31 12.31 -21.31 13.26
C SER A 31 11.45 -20.57 12.24
N ILE A 32 12.08 -19.71 11.42
CA ILE A 32 11.51 -19.11 10.20
C ILE A 32 11.17 -20.20 9.15
N ASN A 33 11.48 -21.46 9.46
CA ASN A 33 11.60 -22.58 8.52
C ASN A 33 10.27 -23.15 8.00
N SER A 34 9.13 -22.89 8.66
CA SER A 34 7.85 -23.49 8.28
C SER A 34 7.08 -22.59 7.31
N CYS A 35 6.83 -23.07 6.09
CA CYS A 35 5.97 -22.38 5.13
C CYS A 35 4.55 -22.18 5.69
N ARG A 36 4.04 -23.21 6.40
CA ARG A 36 2.70 -23.23 6.99
C ARG A 36 2.68 -22.68 8.42
N PHE A 37 3.37 -21.56 8.64
CA PHE A 37 3.57 -20.99 9.97
C PHE A 37 2.29 -20.51 10.66
N ALA A 38 1.19 -20.18 9.95
CA ALA A 38 0.03 -19.54 10.59
C ALA A 38 -0.61 -20.44 11.67
N ARG A 39 -0.50 -21.76 11.53
CA ARG A 39 -0.98 -22.73 12.53
C ARG A 39 -0.07 -22.90 13.73
N GLU A 40 1.11 -22.28 13.73
CA GLU A 40 2.04 -22.26 14.87
C GLU A 40 1.75 -21.12 15.83
N TYR A 41 0.98 -20.12 15.38
CA TYR A 41 0.58 -18.97 16.19
C TYR A 41 -0.87 -19.10 16.67
N ASN A 42 -1.08 -18.84 17.96
CA ASN A 42 -2.40 -18.62 18.52
C ASN A 42 -2.79 -17.14 18.36
N THR A 43 -4.04 -16.86 18.00
CA THR A 43 -4.58 -15.50 17.95
C THR A 43 -4.48 -14.79 19.30
N ASP A 44 -4.65 -15.51 20.41
CA ASP A 44 -4.53 -14.93 21.77
C ASP A 44 -3.10 -14.49 22.08
N ASP A 45 -2.10 -15.26 21.65
CA ASP A 45 -0.69 -14.92 21.83
C ASP A 45 -0.33 -13.67 21.01
N VAL A 46 -0.78 -13.62 19.76
CA VAL A 46 -0.61 -12.44 18.88
C VAL A 46 -1.33 -11.23 19.46
N TYR A 47 -2.50 -11.42 20.06
CA TYR A 47 -3.27 -10.35 20.66
C TYR A 47 -2.59 -9.77 21.92
N THR A 48 -2.07 -10.62 22.79
CA THR A 48 -1.57 -10.24 24.12
C THR A 48 -0.07 -9.95 24.17
N SER A 49 0.75 -10.59 23.34
CA SER A 49 2.22 -10.52 23.42
C SER A 49 2.83 -9.71 22.28
N LEU A 50 3.55 -8.63 22.64
CA LEU A 50 4.31 -7.84 21.67
C LEU A 50 5.39 -8.67 20.98
N ASN A 51 6.15 -9.46 21.74
CA ASN A 51 7.22 -10.30 21.19
C ASN A 51 6.68 -11.29 20.16
N LYS A 52 5.50 -11.88 20.40
CA LYS A 52 4.86 -12.78 19.44
C LYS A 52 4.36 -12.07 18.18
N ARG A 53 3.93 -10.81 18.30
CA ARG A 53 3.63 -9.99 17.11
C ARG A 53 4.87 -9.69 16.30
N GLU A 54 5.97 -9.31 16.95
CA GLU A 54 7.24 -9.03 16.25
C GLU A 54 7.79 -10.29 15.57
N GLU A 55 7.75 -11.44 16.25
CA GLU A 55 8.13 -12.75 15.69
C GLU A 55 7.26 -13.09 14.45
N LEU A 56 5.95 -12.92 14.56
CA LEU A 56 5.01 -13.15 13.48
C LEU A 56 5.25 -12.20 12.30
N MET A 57 5.43 -10.90 12.55
CA MET A 57 5.69 -9.91 11.49
C MET A 57 6.99 -10.24 10.74
N ASN A 58 8.05 -10.62 11.45
CA ASN A 58 9.30 -11.03 10.80
C ASN A 58 9.11 -12.30 9.95
N THR A 59 8.35 -13.27 10.45
CA THR A 59 8.04 -14.51 9.71
C THR A 59 7.21 -14.21 8.47
N ILE A 60 6.19 -13.35 8.59
CA ILE A 60 5.39 -12.90 7.46
C ILE A 60 6.28 -12.18 6.45
N SER A 61 7.09 -11.20 6.87
CA SER A 61 7.98 -10.49 5.96
C SER A 61 8.91 -11.42 5.20
N TYR A 62 9.50 -12.43 5.85
CA TYR A 62 10.35 -13.42 5.18
C TYR A 62 9.60 -14.21 4.10
N TRP A 63 8.42 -14.75 4.42
CA TRP A 63 7.63 -15.57 3.50
C TRP A 63 6.98 -14.76 2.39
N GLU A 64 6.48 -13.55 2.69
CA GLU A 64 6.03 -12.61 1.67
C GLU A 64 7.20 -12.18 0.76
N GLY A 65 8.41 -12.09 1.30
CA GLY A 65 9.64 -11.84 0.54
C GLY A 65 9.94 -12.88 -0.54
N LYS A 66 9.40 -14.11 -0.42
CA LYS A 66 9.52 -15.15 -1.44
C LYS A 66 8.77 -14.80 -2.73
N PHE A 67 7.81 -13.86 -2.69
CA PHE A 67 7.16 -13.30 -3.88
C PHE A 67 8.09 -12.34 -4.65
N TYR A 68 8.99 -11.64 -3.95
CA TYR A 68 9.93 -10.68 -4.55
C TYR A 68 11.15 -11.39 -5.14
N VAL A 69 10.90 -12.21 -6.16
CA VAL A 69 11.90 -12.96 -6.94
C VAL A 69 11.70 -12.65 -8.42
N HIS A 70 12.79 -12.65 -9.19
CA HIS A 70 12.77 -12.44 -10.63
C HIS A 70 11.77 -13.39 -11.30
N ASP A 71 10.97 -12.86 -12.22
CA ASP A 71 9.91 -13.59 -12.94
C ASP A 71 8.72 -14.07 -12.10
N ILE A 72 8.60 -13.58 -10.86
CA ILE A 72 7.42 -13.80 -10.01
C ILE A 72 6.76 -12.46 -9.71
N GLY A 73 7.22 -11.73 -8.68
CA GLY A 73 6.69 -10.40 -8.34
C GLY A 73 7.37 -9.26 -9.09
N TYR A 74 8.57 -9.46 -9.65
CA TYR A 74 9.27 -8.38 -10.34
C TYR A 74 10.25 -8.86 -11.41
N ASN A 75 10.70 -7.94 -12.25
CA ASN A 75 11.77 -8.14 -13.20
C ASN A 75 13.07 -7.54 -12.65
N ALA A 76 13.99 -8.39 -12.17
CA ALA A 76 15.31 -7.98 -11.71
C ALA A 76 16.17 -7.19 -12.72
N VAL A 77 15.97 -7.34 -14.03
CA VAL A 77 16.77 -6.64 -15.06
C VAL A 77 16.32 -5.19 -15.19
N SER A 78 15.02 -4.93 -15.31
CA SER A 78 14.47 -3.58 -15.43
C SER A 78 14.14 -2.91 -14.09
N GLY A 79 14.07 -3.69 -13.01
CA GLY A 79 13.68 -3.24 -11.66
C GLY A 79 12.17 -2.97 -11.50
N LEU A 80 11.35 -3.32 -12.50
CA LEU A 80 9.91 -3.09 -12.51
C LEU A 80 9.14 -4.25 -11.87
N THR A 81 8.04 -3.95 -11.20
CA THR A 81 7.10 -4.98 -10.73
C THR A 81 6.34 -5.60 -11.89
N TYR A 82 5.98 -6.88 -11.75
CA TYR A 82 4.78 -7.43 -12.39
C TYR A 82 3.59 -7.19 -11.46
N ASP A 83 2.36 -7.19 -11.97
CA ASP A 83 1.17 -7.20 -11.11
C ASP A 83 1.17 -8.42 -10.19
N GLY A 84 1.46 -9.58 -10.78
CA GLY A 84 1.47 -10.86 -10.08
C GLY A 84 1.81 -12.05 -10.96
N HIS A 85 1.58 -13.25 -10.42
CA HIS A 85 1.79 -14.52 -11.11
C HIS A 85 0.75 -15.56 -10.68
N GLY A 86 0.26 -16.36 -11.62
CA GLY A 86 -0.54 -17.54 -11.29
C GLY A 86 0.22 -18.56 -10.42
N ILE A 87 -0.53 -19.33 -9.64
CA ILE A 87 -0.02 -20.43 -8.82
C ILE A 87 -0.86 -21.69 -9.01
N GLU A 88 -0.22 -22.85 -8.97
CA GLU A 88 -0.84 -24.15 -9.19
C GLU A 88 -1.64 -24.61 -7.95
N PHE A 89 -2.81 -25.22 -8.13
CA PHE A 89 -3.71 -25.57 -7.02
C PHE A 89 -3.16 -26.61 -6.06
N GLU A 90 -2.39 -27.60 -6.53
CA GLU A 90 -1.87 -28.67 -5.68
C GLU A 90 -0.62 -28.23 -4.94
N SER A 91 0.31 -27.59 -5.62
CA SER A 91 1.66 -27.28 -5.16
C SER A 91 1.85 -25.84 -4.75
N GLY A 92 1.01 -24.90 -5.16
CA GLY A 92 1.22 -23.46 -4.90
C GLY A 92 2.46 -22.88 -5.59
N LEU A 93 3.12 -23.66 -6.45
CA LEU A 93 4.25 -23.21 -7.25
C LEU A 93 3.75 -22.37 -8.43
N LYS A 94 4.69 -21.63 -9.01
CA LYS A 94 4.46 -20.75 -10.17
C LYS A 94 3.74 -21.49 -11.30
N HIS A 95 2.66 -20.89 -11.81
CA HIS A 95 1.84 -21.43 -12.89
C HIS A 95 1.39 -20.30 -13.83
N ASP A 96 1.21 -20.60 -15.11
CA ASP A 96 0.72 -19.60 -16.06
C ASP A 96 -0.77 -19.26 -15.83
N PRO A 97 -1.22 -18.04 -16.18
CA PRO A 97 -0.42 -16.98 -16.78
C PRO A 97 0.40 -16.19 -15.74
N LYS A 98 1.64 -15.86 -16.09
CA LYS A 98 2.28 -14.65 -15.56
C LYS A 98 1.40 -13.45 -15.89
N HIS A 99 1.32 -12.44 -15.02
CA HIS A 99 0.79 -11.13 -15.41
C HIS A 99 1.96 -10.29 -15.93
N PRO A 100 2.22 -10.23 -17.26
CA PRO A 100 3.39 -9.54 -17.79
C PRO A 100 3.24 -8.00 -17.78
N PHE A 101 2.27 -7.49 -17.04
CA PHE A 101 1.92 -6.08 -16.94
C PHE A 101 1.98 -5.62 -15.48
N SER A 102 2.05 -4.30 -15.28
CA SER A 102 1.94 -3.65 -13.96
C SER A 102 1.41 -2.22 -14.13
N ALA A 103 1.37 -1.46 -13.04
CA ALA A 103 0.91 -0.07 -13.00
C ALA A 103 1.60 0.70 -11.87
N SER A 104 1.47 2.03 -11.89
CA SER A 104 2.02 2.93 -10.85
C SER A 104 1.60 2.55 -9.42
N SER A 105 0.43 1.93 -9.25
CA SER A 105 -0.07 1.44 -7.95
C SER A 105 0.84 0.37 -7.34
N LYS A 106 1.21 -0.67 -8.10
CA LYS A 106 2.14 -1.73 -7.64
C LYS A 106 3.55 -1.21 -7.48
N GLU A 107 3.98 -0.33 -8.38
CA GLU A 107 5.28 0.35 -8.27
C GLU A 107 5.39 1.19 -6.98
N SER A 108 4.28 1.78 -6.52
CA SER A 108 4.25 2.53 -5.26
C SER A 108 4.48 1.64 -4.03
N LEU A 109 3.89 0.44 -3.98
CA LEU A 109 4.15 -0.55 -2.93
C LEU A 109 5.61 -0.99 -2.94
N HIS A 110 6.15 -1.26 -4.14
CA HIS A 110 7.53 -1.65 -4.29
C HIS A 110 8.50 -0.56 -3.82
N LEU A 111 8.28 0.70 -4.20
CA LEU A 111 9.06 1.82 -3.68
C LEU A 111 8.91 1.97 -2.17
N ASN A 112 7.73 1.78 -1.60
CA ASN A 112 7.51 1.87 -0.15
C ASN A 112 8.35 0.82 0.60
N ILE A 113 8.32 -0.46 0.20
CA ILE A 113 9.06 -1.51 0.89
C ILE A 113 10.59 -1.37 0.67
N LEU A 114 11.04 -0.96 -0.52
CA LEU A 114 12.45 -0.62 -0.78
C LEU A 114 12.93 0.54 0.12
N THR A 115 12.09 1.57 0.27
CA THR A 115 12.37 2.75 1.10
C THR A 115 12.52 2.36 2.57
N LEU A 116 11.60 1.56 3.09
CA LEU A 116 11.64 1.09 4.49
C LEU A 116 12.86 0.21 4.76
N ALA A 117 13.21 -0.68 3.83
CA ALA A 117 14.42 -1.50 3.96
C ALA A 117 15.71 -0.67 3.88
N LEU A 118 15.76 0.33 2.99
CA LEU A 118 16.91 1.24 2.90
C LEU A 118 17.07 2.09 4.18
N GLN A 119 15.96 2.47 4.81
CA GLN A 119 15.95 3.14 6.12
C GLN A 119 16.45 2.24 7.26
N GLY A 120 16.51 0.92 7.04
CA GLY A 120 17.03 -0.05 7.99
C GLY A 120 15.96 -0.75 8.83
N ASP A 121 14.69 -0.74 8.40
CA ASP A 121 13.65 -1.54 9.06
C ASP A 121 13.99 -3.04 8.95
N LYS A 122 14.00 -3.74 10.08
CA LYS A 122 14.44 -5.14 10.16
C LYS A 122 13.50 -6.10 9.43
N ASN A 123 12.20 -5.86 9.50
CA ASN A 123 11.20 -6.69 8.84
C ASN A 123 11.20 -6.41 7.33
N ALA A 124 11.39 -5.16 6.91
CA ALA A 124 11.61 -4.81 5.50
C ALA A 124 12.88 -5.48 4.96
N LEU A 125 13.99 -5.49 5.71
CA LEU A 125 15.21 -6.21 5.31
C LEU A 125 14.98 -7.73 5.23
N SER A 126 14.20 -8.31 6.15
CA SER A 126 13.81 -9.72 6.13
C SER A 126 13.11 -10.11 4.83
N PHE A 127 12.22 -9.25 4.32
CA PHE A 127 11.54 -9.41 3.03
C PHE A 127 12.51 -9.59 1.84
N PHE A 128 13.65 -8.90 1.83
CA PHE A 128 14.63 -8.99 0.73
C PHE A 128 15.66 -10.12 0.89
N THR A 129 15.61 -10.87 1.99
CA THR A 129 16.60 -11.94 2.27
C THR A 129 16.53 -13.03 1.21
N THR A 130 15.31 -13.44 0.79
CA THR A 130 15.15 -14.43 -0.28
C THR A 130 15.75 -13.95 -1.60
N THR A 131 15.52 -12.69 -1.97
CA THR A 131 16.06 -12.13 -3.22
C THR A 131 17.58 -12.16 -3.20
N ALA A 132 18.20 -11.86 -2.06
CA ALA A 132 19.65 -11.99 -1.91
C ALA A 132 20.14 -13.43 -2.08
N GLU A 133 19.37 -14.42 -1.64
CA GLU A 133 19.68 -15.84 -1.79
C GLU A 133 19.51 -16.34 -3.24
N GLN A 134 18.40 -15.99 -3.90
CA GLN A 134 18.00 -16.55 -5.19
C GLN A 134 18.50 -15.73 -6.39
N ASP A 135 18.36 -14.40 -6.31
CA ASP A 135 18.66 -13.49 -7.42
C ASP A 135 19.96 -12.71 -7.23
N GLY A 136 20.42 -12.55 -5.98
CA GLY A 136 21.51 -11.65 -5.62
C GLY A 136 22.76 -11.84 -6.48
N MET A 137 23.31 -13.05 -6.53
CA MET A 137 24.51 -13.31 -7.34
C MET A 137 24.21 -13.28 -8.85
N LYS A 138 23.08 -13.83 -9.28
CA LYS A 138 22.74 -13.99 -10.71
C LYS A 138 22.45 -12.65 -11.39
N HIS A 139 21.72 -11.77 -10.73
CA HIS A 139 21.19 -10.54 -11.30
C HIS A 139 21.84 -9.27 -10.73
N PHE A 140 22.49 -9.32 -9.56
CA PHE A 140 23.09 -8.14 -8.90
C PHE A 140 24.58 -8.27 -8.62
N GLY A 141 25.17 -9.47 -8.77
CA GLY A 141 26.57 -9.76 -8.44
C GLY A 141 26.89 -9.63 -6.95
N THR A 142 25.88 -9.62 -6.07
CA THR A 142 26.06 -9.43 -4.62
C THR A 142 24.91 -10.06 -3.84
N LYS A 143 25.19 -10.51 -2.61
CA LYS A 143 24.15 -10.92 -1.63
C LYS A 143 23.87 -9.84 -0.59
N ASP A 144 24.51 -8.68 -0.69
CA ASP A 144 24.22 -7.55 0.18
C ASP A 144 22.85 -6.96 -0.19
N VAL A 145 21.89 -7.11 0.72
CA VAL A 145 20.51 -6.63 0.56
C VAL A 145 20.45 -5.13 0.25
N LYS A 146 21.28 -4.29 0.89
CA LYS A 146 21.28 -2.85 0.62
C LYS A 146 21.77 -2.55 -0.79
N GLN A 147 22.79 -3.26 -1.25
CA GLN A 147 23.27 -3.12 -2.63
C GLN A 147 22.23 -3.58 -3.65
N ILE A 148 21.51 -4.67 -3.38
CA ILE A 148 20.38 -5.14 -4.22
C ILE A 148 19.29 -4.07 -4.29
N ILE A 149 18.93 -3.46 -3.16
CA ILE A 149 17.92 -2.39 -3.10
C ILE A 149 18.37 -1.18 -3.93
N LEU A 150 19.60 -0.69 -3.75
CA LEU A 150 20.12 0.47 -4.49
C LEU A 150 20.20 0.20 -6.00
N GLN A 151 20.67 -0.99 -6.41
CA GLN A 151 20.70 -1.39 -7.82
C GLN A 151 19.29 -1.51 -8.41
N THR A 152 18.33 -2.04 -7.64
CA THR A 152 16.91 -2.10 -8.05
C THR A 152 16.35 -0.70 -8.27
N LEU A 153 16.55 0.21 -7.31
CA LEU A 153 16.11 1.60 -7.42
C LEU A 153 16.73 2.31 -8.63
N GLN A 154 18.02 2.05 -8.92
CA GLN A 154 18.71 2.61 -10.09
C GLN A 154 18.16 2.04 -11.41
N ARG A 155 17.89 0.73 -11.50
CA ARG A 155 17.28 0.11 -12.68
C ARG A 155 15.87 0.64 -12.93
N LYS A 156 15.07 0.74 -11.86
CA LYS A 156 13.70 1.24 -11.90
C LYS A 156 13.62 2.67 -12.43
N ILE A 157 14.40 3.62 -11.90
CA ILE A 157 14.38 5.01 -12.38
C ILE A 157 14.88 5.12 -13.83
N ASN A 158 15.85 4.28 -14.23
CA ASN A 158 16.29 4.21 -15.62
C ASN A 158 15.17 3.72 -16.54
N SER A 159 14.39 2.72 -16.12
CA SER A 159 13.23 2.23 -16.86
C SER A 159 12.16 3.30 -17.04
N TYR A 160 11.89 4.11 -16.01
CA TYR A 160 10.96 5.25 -16.12
C TYR A 160 11.46 6.32 -17.07
N LYS A 161 12.76 6.67 -16.99
CA LYS A 161 13.38 7.64 -17.90
C LYS A 161 13.33 7.18 -19.36
N LYS A 162 13.65 5.91 -19.64
CA LYS A 162 13.53 5.31 -20.98
C LYS A 162 12.09 5.31 -21.50
N PHE A 163 11.12 4.99 -20.64
CA PHE A 163 9.71 5.04 -21.01
C PHE A 163 9.30 6.45 -21.42
N ASN A 164 9.66 7.45 -20.61
CA ASN A 164 9.35 8.85 -20.90
C ASN A 164 10.09 9.38 -22.14
N GLU A 165 11.32 8.94 -22.42
CA GLU A 165 12.03 9.30 -23.64
C GLU A 165 11.31 8.77 -24.90
N LYS A 166 10.77 7.55 -24.82
CA LYS A 166 10.02 6.93 -25.93
C LYS A 166 8.59 7.47 -26.06
N TYR A 167 7.95 7.81 -24.94
CA TYR A 167 6.57 8.24 -24.86
C TYR A 167 6.41 9.51 -24.01
N PRO A 168 6.97 10.66 -24.45
CA PRO A 168 6.96 11.90 -23.68
C PRO A 168 5.54 12.46 -23.43
N GLY A 169 4.54 12.02 -24.19
CA GLY A 169 3.15 12.41 -23.99
C GLY A 169 2.57 11.97 -22.64
N PHE A 170 3.22 11.02 -21.93
CA PHE A 170 2.85 10.66 -20.57
C PHE A 170 3.41 11.61 -19.50
N GLY A 171 4.34 12.52 -19.84
CA GLY A 171 4.83 13.57 -18.92
C GLY A 171 5.42 13.06 -17.61
N GLY A 172 6.17 11.95 -17.67
CA GLY A 172 6.74 11.29 -16.50
C GLY A 172 5.77 10.41 -15.70
N PHE A 173 4.47 10.38 -16.02
CA PHE A 173 3.54 9.43 -15.44
C PHE A 173 3.61 8.09 -16.15
N LEU A 174 3.12 7.01 -15.51
CA LEU A 174 3.05 5.69 -16.14
C LEU A 174 1.58 5.29 -16.36
N PRO A 175 1.24 4.70 -17.53
CA PRO A 175 -0.01 4.00 -17.71
C PRO A 175 -0.01 2.68 -16.92
N TRP A 176 -0.99 1.81 -17.17
CA TRP A 176 -0.71 0.38 -17.05
C TRP A 176 0.24 0.00 -18.19
N PHE A 177 1.28 -0.76 -17.88
CA PHE A 177 2.38 -1.01 -18.81
C PHE A 177 2.78 -2.48 -18.84
N MET A 178 3.28 -2.91 -19.99
CA MET A 178 3.96 -4.19 -20.16
C MET A 178 5.38 -4.11 -19.61
N VAL A 179 5.79 -5.15 -18.88
CA VAL A 179 7.09 -5.25 -18.21
C VAL A 179 8.02 -6.09 -19.07
N THR A 180 9.18 -5.53 -19.41
CA THR A 180 10.23 -6.20 -20.19
C THR A 180 11.59 -6.00 -19.53
N ASP A 181 12.60 -6.72 -20.00
CA ASP A 181 13.99 -6.50 -19.57
C ASP A 181 14.52 -5.12 -19.99
N ASP A 182 13.99 -4.56 -21.09
CA ASP A 182 14.36 -3.22 -21.56
C ASP A 182 13.73 -2.09 -20.74
N GLY A 183 12.67 -2.38 -19.98
CA GLY A 183 11.90 -1.43 -19.19
C GLY A 183 10.39 -1.57 -19.39
N ALA A 184 9.68 -0.47 -19.17
CA ALA A 184 8.23 -0.40 -19.38
C ALA A 184 7.92 -0.20 -20.88
N SER A 185 6.82 -0.77 -21.34
CA SER A 185 6.28 -0.59 -22.69
C SER A 185 4.75 -0.49 -22.64
N LEU A 186 4.13 -0.02 -23.73
CA LEU A 186 2.69 0.18 -23.74
C LEU A 186 1.93 -1.16 -23.63
N LEU A 187 0.88 -1.17 -22.81
CA LEU A 187 -0.10 -2.25 -22.74
C LEU A 187 -1.25 -1.96 -23.69
N TRP A 188 -1.79 -2.98 -24.35
CA TRP A 188 -2.75 -2.84 -25.45
C TRP A 188 -4.03 -2.05 -25.12
N ASP A 189 -4.52 -2.09 -23.86
CA ASP A 189 -5.72 -1.35 -23.41
C ASP A 189 -5.40 0.03 -22.82
N TRP A 190 -4.12 0.38 -22.79
CA TRP A 190 -3.57 1.60 -22.17
C TRP A 190 -2.52 2.27 -23.07
N LEU A 191 -2.64 2.11 -24.39
CA LEU A 191 -1.70 2.66 -25.37
C LEU A 191 -1.61 4.19 -25.31
N ASP A 192 -2.71 4.83 -24.96
CA ASP A 192 -2.96 6.28 -25.05
C ASP A 192 -3.72 6.81 -23.82
N ARG A 193 -3.64 6.12 -22.68
CA ARG A 193 -4.40 6.44 -21.47
C ARG A 193 -3.50 6.42 -20.25
N VAL A 194 -3.68 7.38 -19.33
CA VAL A 194 -2.90 7.44 -18.10
C VAL A 194 -3.78 7.69 -16.88
N PRO A 195 -3.73 6.83 -15.85
CA PRO A 195 -4.56 6.97 -14.65
C PRO A 195 -3.89 7.90 -13.63
N SER A 196 -4.63 8.85 -13.09
CA SER A 196 -4.10 9.78 -12.10
C SER A 196 -4.07 9.20 -10.68
N LEU A 197 -4.98 8.27 -10.36
CA LEU A 197 -5.05 7.58 -9.06
C LEU A 197 -3.76 6.81 -8.75
N ASP A 198 -3.38 5.87 -9.63
CA ASP A 198 -2.18 5.03 -9.47
C ASP A 198 -0.91 5.88 -9.39
N ASN A 199 -0.85 6.94 -10.21
CA ASN A 199 0.29 7.86 -10.21
C ASN A 199 0.34 8.75 -8.97
N GLY A 200 -0.81 9.04 -8.35
CA GLY A 200 -0.88 9.67 -7.04
C GLY A 200 -0.20 8.82 -5.97
N GLN A 201 -0.41 7.50 -5.99
CA GLN A 201 0.29 6.58 -5.10
C GLN A 201 1.81 6.60 -5.36
N LEU A 202 2.21 6.46 -6.62
CA LEU A 202 3.62 6.41 -7.02
C LEU A 202 4.41 7.66 -6.62
N VAL A 203 3.86 8.85 -6.85
CA VAL A 203 4.61 10.10 -6.62
C VAL A 203 4.94 10.31 -5.14
N TRP A 204 4.03 9.96 -4.23
CA TRP A 204 4.31 10.06 -2.80
C TRP A 204 5.32 9.01 -2.33
N SER A 205 5.29 7.80 -2.90
CA SER A 205 6.32 6.80 -2.67
C SER A 205 7.70 7.24 -3.17
N MET A 206 7.79 7.91 -4.33
CA MET A 206 9.04 8.52 -4.81
C MET A 206 9.53 9.62 -3.86
N ILE A 207 8.65 10.49 -3.37
CA ILE A 207 9.00 11.56 -2.42
C ILE A 207 9.59 10.98 -1.13
N ALA A 208 8.99 9.91 -0.58
CA ALA A 208 9.54 9.22 0.58
C ALA A 208 10.90 8.58 0.27
N CYS A 209 11.03 7.90 -0.88
CA CYS A 209 12.27 7.28 -1.33
C CYS A 209 13.41 8.31 -1.48
N ILE A 210 13.15 9.49 -2.06
CA ILE A 210 14.12 10.59 -2.20
C ILE A 210 14.68 10.97 -0.83
N GLN A 211 13.81 11.11 0.17
CA GLN A 211 14.23 11.50 1.52
C GLN A 211 15.14 10.45 2.16
N VAL A 212 14.81 9.16 2.04
CA VAL A 212 15.66 8.08 2.58
C VAL A 212 16.97 7.93 1.81
N LEU A 213 16.97 8.09 0.49
CA LEU A 213 18.20 8.10 -0.31
C LEU A 213 19.14 9.22 0.18
N LYS A 214 18.62 10.40 0.49
CA LYS A 214 19.42 11.50 1.08
C LYS A 214 19.90 11.19 2.49
N ASP A 215 19.03 10.63 3.34
CA ASP A 215 19.39 10.26 4.72
C ASP A 215 20.42 9.12 4.78
N THR A 216 20.63 8.40 3.67
CA THR A 216 21.60 7.30 3.53
C THR A 216 22.77 7.64 2.60
N ASP A 217 23.00 8.93 2.34
CA ASP A 217 24.10 9.47 1.53
C ASP A 217 24.12 9.03 0.04
N ASN A 218 22.99 8.55 -0.49
CA ASN A 218 22.82 8.15 -1.89
C ASN A 218 22.34 9.32 -2.77
N TYR A 219 23.02 10.48 -2.66
CA TYR A 219 22.60 11.74 -3.27
C TYR A 219 22.42 11.70 -4.79
N ASN A 220 23.30 10.99 -5.51
CA ASN A 220 23.21 10.87 -6.97
C ASN A 220 21.93 10.16 -7.42
N LEU A 221 21.55 9.09 -6.72
CA LEU A 221 20.30 8.39 -7.02
C LEU A 221 19.09 9.21 -6.58
N ALA A 222 19.17 9.89 -5.42
CA ALA A 222 18.13 10.82 -4.99
C ALA A 222 17.84 11.90 -6.05
N SER A 223 18.90 12.51 -6.63
CA SER A 223 18.77 13.53 -7.68
C SER A 223 18.01 13.02 -8.91
N GLN A 224 18.24 11.78 -9.32
CA GLN A 224 17.54 11.20 -10.48
C GLN A 224 16.04 11.00 -10.23
N TYR A 225 15.66 10.61 -9.01
CA TYR A 225 14.24 10.55 -8.62
C TYR A 225 13.64 11.95 -8.48
N GLU A 226 14.40 12.92 -7.95
CA GLU A 226 13.95 14.32 -7.88
C GLU A 226 13.66 14.92 -9.25
N GLU A 227 14.57 14.73 -10.22
CA GLU A 227 14.36 15.15 -11.61
C GLU A 227 13.06 14.59 -12.20
N HIS A 228 12.78 13.30 -11.95
CA HIS A 228 11.57 12.67 -12.45
C HIS A 228 10.31 13.19 -11.75
N VAL A 229 10.36 13.40 -10.44
CA VAL A 229 9.26 14.02 -9.68
C VAL A 229 9.03 15.47 -10.13
N GLU A 230 10.07 16.25 -10.45
CA GLU A 230 9.92 17.60 -11.03
C GLU A 230 9.23 17.57 -12.39
N LEU A 231 9.55 16.58 -13.25
CA LEU A 231 8.84 16.37 -14.51
C LEU A 231 7.34 16.09 -14.28
N MET A 232 7.01 15.23 -13.31
CA MET A 232 5.61 14.95 -12.95
C MET A 232 4.90 16.21 -12.43
N LYS A 233 5.57 17.03 -11.60
CA LYS A 233 4.99 18.30 -11.09
C LYS A 233 4.63 19.25 -12.23
N HIS A 234 5.52 19.40 -13.21
CA HIS A 234 5.29 20.25 -14.37
C HIS A 234 4.13 19.73 -15.23
N SER A 235 4.07 18.41 -15.43
CA SER A 235 3.13 17.79 -16.36
C SER A 235 1.74 17.58 -15.77
N ALA A 236 1.60 17.40 -14.46
CA ALA A 236 0.34 17.04 -13.79
C ALA A 236 -0.82 17.95 -14.22
N TRP A 237 -0.61 19.27 -14.18
CA TRP A 237 -1.61 20.26 -14.55
C TRP A 237 -2.06 20.17 -16.00
N LEU A 238 -1.10 20.00 -16.92
CA LEU A 238 -1.38 19.94 -18.35
C LEU A 238 -2.18 18.68 -18.70
N ILE A 239 -1.93 17.58 -17.99
CA ILE A 239 -2.50 16.26 -18.27
C ILE A 239 -3.86 16.08 -17.56
N PHE A 240 -3.90 16.27 -16.24
CA PHE A 240 -5.02 15.79 -15.43
C PHE A 240 -6.01 16.87 -15.01
N TYR A 241 -5.60 18.12 -14.91
CA TYR A 241 -6.54 19.17 -14.53
C TYR A 241 -7.37 19.61 -15.74
N GLU A 242 -8.68 19.45 -15.64
CA GLU A 242 -9.60 19.83 -16.71
C GLU A 242 -10.06 21.28 -16.56
N SER A 243 -10.89 21.55 -15.55
CA SER A 243 -11.44 22.88 -15.20
C SER A 243 -12.27 22.77 -13.92
N GLU A 244 -12.55 23.89 -13.24
CA GLU A 244 -13.53 23.97 -12.14
C GLU A 244 -13.28 22.97 -10.99
N GLY A 245 -12.01 22.66 -10.71
CA GLY A 245 -11.63 21.71 -9.67
C GLY A 245 -11.70 20.24 -10.08
N ARG A 246 -12.11 19.94 -11.33
CA ARG A 246 -12.16 18.58 -11.86
C ARG A 246 -10.76 18.09 -12.26
N ILE A 247 -10.33 17.02 -11.59
CA ILE A 247 -9.09 16.29 -11.91
C ILE A 247 -9.48 14.94 -12.49
N ARG A 248 -9.08 14.67 -13.73
CA ARG A 248 -9.40 13.44 -14.46
C ARG A 248 -8.93 12.20 -13.71
N THR A 249 -9.78 11.17 -13.59
CA THR A 249 -9.35 9.84 -13.11
C THR A 249 -8.41 9.19 -14.13
N VAL A 250 -8.73 9.31 -15.41
CA VAL A 250 -7.90 8.87 -16.54
C VAL A 250 -7.85 10.00 -17.56
N ALA A 251 -6.68 10.31 -18.09
CA ALA A 251 -6.53 11.21 -19.24
C ALA A 251 -6.26 10.39 -20.51
N ASN A 252 -7.00 10.68 -21.58
CA ASN A 252 -6.70 10.19 -22.93
C ASN A 252 -5.66 11.10 -23.57
N ILE A 253 -4.73 10.52 -24.33
CA ILE A 253 -3.57 11.18 -24.92
C ILE A 253 -3.65 11.05 -26.44
N LYS A 254 -3.85 12.15 -27.16
CA LYS A 254 -4.03 12.10 -28.63
C LYS A 254 -2.77 11.62 -29.35
N ASN A 255 -1.61 12.02 -28.86
CA ASN A 255 -0.31 11.57 -29.36
C ASN A 255 0.66 11.33 -28.19
N VAL A 256 1.02 10.08 -27.96
CA VAL A 256 1.96 9.69 -26.88
C VAL A 256 3.41 10.02 -27.17
N THR A 257 3.77 10.34 -28.42
CA THR A 257 5.15 10.69 -28.80
C THR A 257 5.39 12.21 -28.88
N SER A 258 4.36 13.03 -28.73
CA SER A 258 4.51 14.48 -28.67
C SER A 258 4.88 14.95 -27.26
N SER A 259 5.43 16.16 -27.16
CA SER A 259 5.63 16.84 -25.88
C SER A 259 4.31 17.07 -25.13
N VAL A 260 4.41 17.29 -23.81
CA VAL A 260 3.28 17.58 -22.94
C VAL A 260 2.70 18.96 -23.28
N GLU A 261 1.51 18.99 -23.88
CA GLU A 261 0.74 20.21 -24.14
C GLU A 261 -0.72 19.97 -23.80
N ARG A 262 -1.40 20.98 -23.22
CA ARG A 262 -2.80 20.82 -22.74
C ARG A 262 -3.77 20.36 -23.83
N SER A 263 -3.55 20.74 -25.09
CA SER A 263 -4.37 20.36 -26.25
C SER A 263 -4.29 18.86 -26.58
N ASN A 264 -3.27 18.16 -26.09
CA ASN A 264 -3.03 16.74 -26.31
C ASN A 264 -3.89 15.84 -25.41
N TYR A 265 -4.57 16.40 -24.41
CA TYR A 265 -5.28 15.63 -23.38
C TYR A 265 -6.78 15.91 -23.38
N GLU A 266 -7.55 14.85 -23.18
CA GLU A 266 -9.00 14.92 -23.02
C GLU A 266 -9.49 13.91 -21.97
N SER A 267 -10.69 14.16 -21.46
CA SER A 267 -11.35 13.20 -20.57
C SER A 267 -11.92 12.04 -21.40
N PRO A 268 -11.88 10.80 -20.90
CA PRO A 268 -12.56 9.68 -21.55
C PRO A 268 -14.07 9.93 -21.59
N PHE A 269 -14.77 9.27 -22.53
CA PHE A 269 -16.22 9.32 -22.60
C PHE A 269 -16.85 8.87 -21.27
N CYS A 270 -17.49 9.81 -20.59
CA CYS A 270 -18.07 9.67 -19.25
C CYS A 270 -19.43 8.95 -19.25
N ASN A 271 -19.49 7.73 -19.79
CA ASN A 271 -20.73 6.95 -19.77
C ASN A 271 -20.93 6.18 -18.44
N SER A 272 -19.90 6.10 -17.59
CA SER A 272 -19.99 5.51 -16.25
C SER A 272 -18.94 6.13 -15.31
N PRO A 273 -19.32 6.74 -14.18
CA PRO A 273 -18.40 7.31 -13.19
C PRO A 273 -17.50 6.25 -12.51
N PRO A 274 -16.36 6.62 -11.88
CA PRO A 274 -15.89 8.00 -11.65
C PRO A 274 -15.00 8.55 -12.76
N CYS A 275 -15.42 9.68 -13.35
CA CYS A 275 -14.62 10.41 -14.34
C CYS A 275 -13.53 11.30 -13.75
N TYR A 276 -13.70 11.67 -12.48
CA TYR A 276 -12.83 12.59 -11.79
C TYR A 276 -12.49 12.07 -10.40
N LEU A 277 -11.35 12.51 -9.87
CA LEU A 277 -10.90 12.22 -8.52
C LEU A 277 -11.60 13.14 -7.50
N ASP A 278 -12.84 12.84 -7.18
CA ASP A 278 -13.70 13.66 -6.32
C ASP A 278 -14.05 13.02 -4.96
N ASP A 279 -13.63 11.79 -4.73
CA ASP A 279 -13.88 11.04 -3.49
C ASP A 279 -12.69 11.08 -2.50
N PRO A 280 -12.88 10.68 -1.22
CA PRO A 280 -11.82 10.72 -0.22
C PRO A 280 -10.95 9.46 -0.20
N TYR A 281 -10.85 8.69 -1.30
CA TYR A 281 -10.11 7.42 -1.32
C TYR A 281 -8.69 7.61 -1.86
N GLU A 282 -8.17 6.66 -2.64
CA GLU A 282 -6.77 6.64 -3.09
C GLU A 282 -6.42 7.82 -4.01
N GLY A 283 -7.38 8.23 -4.85
CA GLY A 283 -7.21 9.37 -5.76
C GLY A 283 -6.87 10.68 -5.05
N GLU A 284 -7.21 10.81 -3.77
CA GLU A 284 -6.88 11.98 -2.97
C GLU A 284 -5.36 12.20 -2.83
N LEU A 285 -4.54 11.17 -3.03
CA LEU A 285 -3.09 11.31 -3.12
C LEU A 285 -2.68 12.23 -4.29
N MET A 286 -3.30 12.09 -5.46
CA MET A 286 -3.06 13.00 -6.58
C MET A 286 -3.58 14.40 -6.26
N ILE A 287 -4.73 14.52 -5.59
CA ILE A 287 -5.27 15.82 -5.16
C ILE A 287 -4.28 16.58 -4.28
N PHE A 288 -3.65 15.90 -3.31
CA PHE A 288 -2.61 16.54 -2.49
C PHE A 288 -1.33 16.84 -3.26
N PHE A 289 -0.97 16.03 -4.25
CA PHE A 289 0.15 16.36 -5.14
C PHE A 289 -0.11 17.66 -5.90
N PHE A 290 -1.34 17.87 -6.37
CA PHE A 290 -1.79 19.12 -6.95
C PHE A 290 -1.73 20.30 -5.97
N GLU A 291 -2.33 20.14 -4.80
CA GLU A 291 -2.41 21.17 -3.76
C GLU A 291 -1.02 21.68 -3.33
N LEU A 292 -0.07 20.75 -3.18
CA LEU A 292 1.22 20.98 -2.53
C LEU A 292 2.39 21.16 -3.50
N TYR A 293 2.33 20.60 -4.72
CA TYR A 293 3.48 20.55 -5.63
C TYR A 293 3.21 20.98 -7.07
N ALA A 294 2.08 20.63 -7.68
CA ALA A 294 1.80 20.96 -9.09
C ALA A 294 1.47 22.46 -9.34
N ASN A 295 1.82 23.33 -8.39
CA ASN A 295 1.60 24.77 -8.41
C ASN A 295 2.62 25.47 -9.32
N THR A 296 2.45 25.36 -10.63
CA THR A 296 3.24 26.10 -11.62
C THR A 296 2.69 27.53 -11.77
N HIS A 297 3.10 28.48 -10.93
CA HIS A 297 2.98 29.96 -11.06
C HIS A 297 1.62 30.59 -11.49
N THR A 298 0.55 29.81 -11.66
CA THR A 298 -0.69 30.20 -12.35
C THR A 298 -1.94 29.89 -11.56
N TRP A 299 -1.82 29.21 -10.41
CA TRP A 299 -2.98 28.86 -9.60
C TRP A 299 -3.46 30.07 -8.80
N SER A 300 -4.69 30.48 -9.07
CA SER A 300 -5.41 31.36 -8.17
C SER A 300 -5.80 30.58 -6.90
N SER A 301 -5.99 31.29 -5.78
CA SER A 301 -6.56 30.67 -4.57
C SER A 301 -7.94 30.06 -4.85
N SER A 302 -8.68 30.58 -5.84
CA SER A 302 -9.95 30.02 -6.31
C SER A 302 -9.80 28.65 -6.97
N ASP A 303 -8.75 28.37 -7.74
CA ASP A 303 -8.56 27.06 -8.37
C ASP A 303 -8.31 25.96 -7.33
N LYS A 304 -7.52 26.27 -6.29
CA LYS A 304 -7.30 25.36 -5.16
C LYS A 304 -8.60 25.07 -4.43
N GLU A 305 -9.35 26.11 -4.10
CA GLU A 305 -10.64 25.94 -3.41
C GLU A 305 -11.65 25.20 -4.28
N ALA A 306 -11.64 25.38 -5.61
CA ALA A 306 -12.54 24.68 -6.52
C ALA A 306 -12.38 23.15 -6.46
N ILE A 307 -11.15 22.64 -6.32
CA ILE A 307 -10.92 21.19 -6.16
C ILE A 307 -11.59 20.66 -4.91
N TRP A 308 -11.39 21.34 -3.78
CA TRP A 308 -12.00 20.92 -2.52
C TRP A 308 -13.52 21.10 -2.53
N ASN A 309 -14.02 22.17 -3.14
CA ASN A 309 -15.45 22.37 -3.36
C ASN A 309 -16.07 21.19 -4.13
N TYR A 310 -15.42 20.73 -5.20
CA TYR A 310 -15.88 19.60 -6.01
C TYR A 310 -15.88 18.28 -5.22
N LYS A 311 -14.90 18.07 -4.35
CA LYS A 311 -14.77 16.85 -3.53
C LYS A 311 -15.76 16.73 -2.37
N ARG A 312 -16.21 17.87 -1.82
CA ARG A 312 -16.99 17.92 -0.56
C ARG A 312 -18.28 17.12 -0.57
N GLU A 313 -18.86 16.85 -1.73
CA GLU A 313 -20.10 16.09 -1.84
C GLU A 313 -19.91 14.61 -1.47
N LYS A 314 -18.77 14.03 -1.86
CA LYS A 314 -18.46 12.61 -1.60
C LYS A 314 -17.79 12.36 -0.25
N LEU A 315 -17.31 13.41 0.43
CA LEU A 315 -16.93 13.30 1.84
C LEU A 315 -18.18 13.27 2.73
N GLN A 316 -18.64 12.06 3.06
CA GLN A 316 -19.88 11.83 3.81
C GLN A 316 -19.65 11.09 5.12
N SER A 317 -20.42 11.50 6.14
CA SER A 317 -20.53 10.82 7.41
C SER A 317 -21.71 9.86 7.39
N VAL A 318 -21.48 8.62 7.82
CA VAL A 318 -22.52 7.60 8.00
C VAL A 318 -22.25 6.83 9.30
N ASP A 319 -23.28 6.25 9.90
CA ASP A 319 -23.13 5.39 11.06
C ASP A 319 -23.19 3.91 10.66
N PHE A 320 -22.24 3.14 11.16
CA PHE A 320 -22.35 1.69 11.25
C PHE A 320 -23.02 1.30 12.57
N VAL A 321 -24.05 0.46 12.53
CA VAL A 321 -24.81 0.06 13.73
C VAL A 321 -24.25 -1.24 14.30
N THR A 322 -23.88 -1.24 15.59
CA THR A 322 -23.46 -2.44 16.33
C THR A 322 -24.37 -2.68 17.55
N PRO A 323 -24.35 -3.87 18.16
CA PRO A 323 -25.04 -4.12 19.43
C PRO A 323 -24.56 -3.24 20.59
N LYS A 324 -23.37 -2.63 20.49
CA LYS A 324 -22.79 -1.74 21.50
C LYS A 324 -23.07 -0.26 21.23
N GLY A 325 -23.76 0.07 20.14
CA GLY A 325 -24.04 1.44 19.71
C GLY A 325 -23.54 1.72 18.29
N ASN A 326 -23.75 2.96 17.84
CA ASN A 326 -23.37 3.40 16.51
C ASN A 326 -21.90 3.81 16.47
N ILE A 327 -21.21 3.47 15.38
CA ILE A 327 -19.85 3.91 15.07
C ILE A 327 -19.93 4.86 13.87
N THR A 328 -19.54 6.12 14.06
CA THR A 328 -19.52 7.10 12.97
C THR A 328 -18.27 6.90 12.13
N VAL A 329 -18.44 6.76 10.81
CA VAL A 329 -17.37 6.47 9.84
C VAL A 329 -17.46 7.35 8.59
N GLU A 330 -16.34 7.47 7.88
CA GLU A 330 -16.29 7.98 6.51
C GLU A 330 -16.91 6.96 5.56
N ARG A 331 -17.98 7.34 4.85
CA ARG A 331 -18.67 6.47 3.89
C ARG A 331 -17.70 6.03 2.80
N GLY A 332 -17.64 4.72 2.55
CA GLY A 332 -16.77 4.12 1.53
C GLY A 332 -17.44 4.05 0.17
N TRP A 333 -16.68 3.76 -0.89
CA TRP A 333 -17.24 3.48 -2.21
C TRP A 333 -17.98 2.14 -2.14
N TRP A 334 -17.25 1.07 -1.84
CA TRP A 334 -17.75 -0.20 -1.31
C TRP A 334 -17.35 -0.40 0.16
N PHE A 335 -16.61 0.55 0.76
CA PHE A 335 -15.92 0.34 2.04
C PHE A 335 -14.89 -0.80 1.97
N SER A 336 -14.41 -1.05 0.75
CA SER A 336 -13.33 -1.98 0.46
C SER A 336 -12.05 -1.50 1.15
N SER A 337 -11.25 -2.43 1.67
CA SER A 337 -10.05 -2.04 2.44
C SER A 337 -9.05 -1.24 1.59
N HIS A 338 -8.99 -1.46 0.27
CA HIS A 338 -8.09 -0.71 -0.63
C HIS A 338 -8.31 0.81 -0.56
N GLU A 339 -9.54 1.28 -0.32
CA GLU A 339 -9.92 2.69 -0.23
C GLU A 339 -9.18 3.48 0.87
N LYS A 340 -8.50 2.77 1.79
CA LYS A 340 -7.69 3.35 2.87
C LYS A 340 -6.20 3.51 2.50
N TRP A 341 -5.82 3.36 1.23
CA TRP A 341 -4.42 3.36 0.82
C TRP A 341 -3.68 4.65 1.19
N LYS A 342 -4.38 5.79 1.12
CA LYS A 342 -3.78 7.12 1.39
C LYS A 342 -3.11 7.22 2.76
N TYR A 343 -3.56 6.42 3.74
CA TYR A 343 -3.00 6.36 5.08
C TYR A 343 -1.62 5.67 5.15
N LEU A 344 -1.21 4.95 4.10
CA LEU A 344 0.15 4.40 3.95
C LEU A 344 1.16 5.47 3.51
N ASN A 345 0.72 6.48 2.76
CA ASN A 345 1.64 7.41 2.08
C ASN A 345 1.67 8.82 2.68
N LEU A 346 0.52 9.32 3.17
CA LEU A 346 0.38 10.68 3.71
C LEU A 346 0.01 10.67 5.19
N PRO A 347 0.38 11.70 5.96
CA PRO A 347 0.22 11.72 7.42
C PRO A 347 -1.20 12.07 7.89
N TYR A 348 -2.23 11.45 7.30
CA TYR A 348 -3.62 11.61 7.74
C TYR A 348 -3.82 11.21 9.20
N ARG A 349 -3.09 10.19 9.67
CA ARG A 349 -3.14 9.72 11.08
C ARG A 349 -2.54 10.72 12.08
N SER A 350 -1.81 11.73 11.60
CA SER A 350 -1.30 12.83 12.42
C SER A 350 -2.32 13.97 12.58
N VAL A 351 -3.44 13.94 11.85
CA VAL A 351 -4.56 14.87 11.98
C VAL A 351 -5.64 14.21 12.83
N GLU A 352 -5.92 14.77 14.02
CA GLU A 352 -6.71 14.10 15.06
C GLU A 352 -8.10 13.64 14.57
N ILE A 353 -8.82 14.48 13.81
CA ILE A 353 -10.12 14.11 13.25
C ILE A 353 -10.04 12.89 12.33
N ASN A 354 -9.01 12.81 11.48
CA ASN A 354 -8.82 11.66 10.58
C ASN A 354 -8.37 10.42 11.33
N LYS A 355 -7.49 10.57 12.33
CA LYS A 355 -7.07 9.45 13.19
C LYS A 355 -8.28 8.78 13.86
N ARG A 356 -9.16 9.58 14.46
CA ARG A 356 -10.40 9.10 15.13
C ARG A 356 -11.33 8.40 14.14
N LEU A 357 -11.58 9.00 12.98
CA LEU A 357 -12.46 8.43 11.94
C LEU A 357 -11.88 7.17 11.30
N PHE A 358 -10.58 7.13 11.06
CA PHE A 358 -9.88 5.95 10.57
C PHE A 358 -10.03 4.79 11.55
N ILE A 359 -9.72 5.01 12.83
CA ILE A 359 -9.89 4.00 13.89
C ILE A 359 -11.34 3.50 13.96
N ASN A 360 -12.32 4.40 13.89
CA ASN A 360 -13.74 4.04 13.85
C ASN A 360 -14.10 3.20 12.63
N GLY A 361 -13.59 3.56 11.44
CA GLY A 361 -13.80 2.76 10.23
C GLY A 361 -13.31 1.33 10.39
N GLU A 362 -12.15 1.15 11.03
CA GLU A 362 -11.57 -0.18 11.26
C GLU A 362 -12.29 -0.96 12.37
N LYS A 363 -12.85 -0.27 13.38
CA LYS A 363 -13.79 -0.92 14.31
C LYS A 363 -15.04 -1.40 13.59
N ALA A 364 -15.65 -0.58 12.73
CA ALA A 364 -16.81 -0.99 11.94
C ALA A 364 -16.49 -2.21 11.06
N ARG A 365 -15.31 -2.23 10.42
CA ARG A 365 -14.82 -3.39 9.64
C ARG A 365 -14.76 -4.67 10.47
N THR A 366 -14.11 -4.61 11.64
CA THR A 366 -14.01 -5.79 12.52
C THR A 366 -15.37 -6.25 13.06
N TRP A 367 -16.24 -5.32 13.46
CA TRP A 367 -17.58 -5.64 13.95
C TRP A 367 -18.49 -6.22 12.88
N TYR A 368 -18.41 -5.73 11.64
CA TYR A 368 -19.18 -6.28 10.54
C TYR A 368 -18.85 -7.76 10.31
N SER A 369 -17.56 -8.10 10.22
CA SER A 369 -17.15 -9.50 10.07
C SER A 369 -17.56 -10.34 11.27
N TYR A 370 -17.39 -9.83 12.50
CA TYR A 370 -17.79 -10.52 13.72
C TYR A 370 -19.29 -10.85 13.76
N MET A 371 -20.15 -9.86 13.52
CA MET A 371 -21.61 -9.99 13.60
C MET A 371 -22.20 -10.93 12.56
N ASN A 372 -21.53 -11.06 11.42
CA ASN A 372 -21.97 -11.89 10.30
C ASN A 372 -21.22 -13.22 10.21
N ASN A 373 -20.39 -13.56 11.21
CA ASN A 373 -19.55 -14.78 11.24
C ASN A 373 -18.64 -14.93 10.03
N ILE A 374 -18.14 -13.82 9.46
CA ILE A 374 -17.27 -13.82 8.29
C ILE A 374 -15.83 -14.07 8.75
N PRO A 375 -15.14 -15.11 8.25
CA PRO A 375 -13.81 -15.51 8.72
C PRO A 375 -12.67 -14.69 8.09
N GLY A 376 -12.88 -13.40 7.90
CA GLY A 376 -11.92 -12.52 7.23
C GLY A 376 -12.47 -11.13 6.96
N MET A 377 -11.85 -10.44 6.01
CA MET A 377 -12.19 -9.06 5.64
C MET A 377 -12.25 -8.88 4.13
N PHE A 378 -13.01 -7.88 3.70
CA PHE A 378 -13.27 -7.58 2.30
C PHE A 378 -12.32 -6.55 1.74
N ALA A 379 -11.93 -6.78 0.50
CA ALA A 379 -11.32 -5.78 -0.35
C ALA A 379 -11.43 -6.21 -1.83
N SER A 380 -11.23 -5.28 -2.76
CA SER A 380 -11.30 -5.50 -4.20
C SER A 380 -10.21 -6.49 -4.61
N VAL A 381 -10.53 -7.62 -5.23
CA VAL A 381 -9.56 -8.72 -5.31
C VAL A 381 -9.78 -9.61 -6.52
N THR A 382 -8.75 -10.33 -6.93
CA THR A 382 -8.90 -11.37 -7.95
C THR A 382 -9.80 -12.48 -7.41
N SER A 383 -10.78 -12.90 -8.22
CA SER A 383 -11.81 -13.85 -7.81
C SER A 383 -11.19 -15.19 -7.41
N PRO A 384 -11.67 -15.82 -6.34
CA PRO A 384 -11.44 -17.23 -6.13
C PRO A 384 -12.06 -18.05 -7.26
N THR A 385 -11.40 -19.16 -7.60
CA THR A 385 -11.89 -20.18 -8.51
C THR A 385 -11.88 -21.54 -7.82
N ARG A 386 -12.62 -22.49 -8.39
CA ARG A 386 -12.56 -23.90 -7.95
C ARG A 386 -11.35 -24.58 -8.58
N THR A 387 -10.85 -25.61 -7.92
CA THR A 387 -9.70 -26.41 -8.38
C THR A 387 -9.79 -26.75 -9.86
N GLY A 388 -8.72 -26.47 -10.61
CA GLY A 388 -8.61 -26.74 -12.04
C GLY A 388 -8.98 -25.56 -12.96
N SER A 389 -9.36 -24.41 -12.42
CA SER A 389 -9.64 -23.18 -13.20
C SER A 389 -8.63 -22.07 -12.88
N TYR A 390 -7.85 -21.66 -13.89
CA TYR A 390 -6.76 -20.68 -13.77
C TYR A 390 -7.05 -19.35 -14.48
N ASP A 391 -8.33 -19.05 -14.74
CA ASP A 391 -8.77 -17.81 -15.38
C ASP A 391 -9.71 -17.05 -14.41
N PRO A 392 -9.18 -16.52 -13.30
CA PRO A 392 -10.00 -15.80 -12.35
C PRO A 392 -10.39 -14.42 -12.91
N GLY A 393 -11.66 -14.05 -12.76
CA GLY A 393 -12.10 -12.66 -12.95
C GLY A 393 -11.60 -11.74 -11.83
N TYR A 394 -11.98 -10.47 -11.87
CA TYR A 394 -11.70 -9.50 -10.79
C TYR A 394 -13.00 -9.05 -10.11
N LEU A 395 -13.00 -9.00 -8.78
CA LEU A 395 -14.15 -8.64 -7.95
C LEU A 395 -13.89 -7.28 -7.30
N SER A 396 -14.38 -6.19 -7.91
CA SER A 396 -14.23 -4.85 -7.36
C SER A 396 -15.15 -4.59 -6.16
N ALA A 397 -16.43 -4.99 -6.27
CA ALA A 397 -17.48 -4.60 -5.35
C ALA A 397 -17.56 -5.46 -4.07
N CYS A 398 -16.43 -5.56 -3.35
CA CYS A 398 -16.28 -6.30 -2.09
C CYS A 398 -16.20 -5.33 -0.90
N GLY A 399 -17.14 -5.39 0.05
CA GLY A 399 -17.11 -4.49 1.21
C GLY A 399 -18.34 -4.53 2.12
N ILE A 400 -18.79 -3.37 2.63
CA ILE A 400 -19.81 -3.27 3.69
C ILE A 400 -20.96 -2.35 3.28
N GLN A 401 -22.02 -2.95 2.74
CA GLN A 401 -23.12 -2.24 2.09
C GLN A 401 -23.73 -1.09 2.92
N SER A 402 -23.88 -1.27 4.23
CA SER A 402 -24.55 -0.29 5.11
C SER A 402 -23.80 1.04 5.25
N ILE A 403 -22.52 1.08 4.85
CA ILE A 403 -21.64 2.26 4.94
C ILE A 403 -20.94 2.55 3.61
N SER A 404 -21.56 2.13 2.50
CA SER A 404 -21.05 2.27 1.13
C SER A 404 -21.92 3.19 0.27
N PHE A 405 -21.32 3.82 -0.74
CA PHE A 405 -22.03 4.53 -1.81
C PHE A 405 -22.63 3.55 -2.81
N GLU A 406 -21.79 2.66 -3.33
CA GLU A 406 -22.15 1.72 -4.37
C GLU A 406 -22.73 0.43 -3.81
N THR A 407 -23.36 -0.32 -4.71
CA THR A 407 -23.86 -1.66 -4.38
C THR A 407 -22.68 -2.62 -4.22
N VAL A 408 -22.56 -3.21 -3.04
CA VAL A 408 -21.65 -4.32 -2.76
C VAL A 408 -22.24 -5.58 -3.39
N GLN A 409 -21.45 -6.24 -4.23
CA GLN A 409 -21.88 -7.42 -5.00
C GLN A 409 -21.34 -8.72 -4.39
N HIS A 410 -20.24 -8.64 -3.64
CA HIS A 410 -19.54 -9.81 -3.11
C HIS A 410 -19.29 -9.65 -1.61
N THR A 411 -19.83 -10.60 -0.84
CA THR A 411 -19.58 -10.76 0.60
C THR A 411 -19.18 -12.19 0.95
N ASP A 412 -18.98 -13.02 -0.06
CA ASP A 412 -18.62 -14.43 -0.01
C ASP A 412 -17.12 -14.67 -0.21
N VAL A 413 -16.32 -13.62 -0.45
CA VAL A 413 -14.88 -13.68 -0.67
C VAL A 413 -14.14 -12.85 0.37
N VAL A 414 -13.10 -13.42 0.96
CA VAL A 414 -12.19 -12.73 1.89
C VAL A 414 -10.76 -12.77 1.38
N THR A 415 -9.97 -11.78 1.77
CA THR A 415 -8.57 -11.66 1.36
C THR A 415 -7.69 -11.18 2.51
N PRO A 416 -6.48 -11.76 2.70
CA PRO A 416 -5.59 -11.38 3.79
C PRO A 416 -5.31 -9.88 3.86
N TYR A 417 -5.14 -9.21 2.71
CA TYR A 417 -4.88 -7.77 2.69
C TYR A 417 -6.08 -6.92 3.14
N GLY A 418 -7.29 -7.49 3.19
CA GLY A 418 -8.43 -6.83 3.82
C GLY A 418 -8.17 -6.41 5.29
N ALA A 419 -7.17 -7.01 5.95
CA ALA A 419 -6.74 -6.64 7.29
C ALA A 419 -5.74 -5.48 7.36
N TYR A 420 -5.13 -5.02 6.26
CA TYR A 420 -4.07 -4.01 6.30
C TYR A 420 -4.47 -2.70 7.01
N PRO A 421 -5.69 -2.13 6.83
CA PRO A 421 -6.01 -0.88 7.51
C PRO A 421 -6.24 -1.11 9.00
N VAL A 422 -6.75 -2.29 9.40
CA VAL A 422 -6.83 -2.69 10.82
C VAL A 422 -5.43 -2.86 11.41
N ILE A 423 -4.47 -3.40 10.66
CA ILE A 423 -3.06 -3.50 11.10
C ILE A 423 -2.49 -2.10 11.37
N LEU A 424 -2.73 -1.12 10.49
CA LEU A 424 -2.30 0.27 10.72
C LEU A 424 -2.97 0.92 11.95
N ALA A 425 -4.24 0.60 12.21
CA ALA A 425 -4.99 1.18 13.32
C ALA A 425 -4.68 0.50 14.66
N SER A 426 -4.52 -0.83 14.65
CA SER A 426 -4.25 -1.67 15.80
C SER A 426 -3.60 -2.99 15.37
N PRO A 427 -2.25 -3.09 15.41
CA PRO A 427 -1.52 -4.26 14.94
C PRO A 427 -2.00 -5.58 15.55
N GLN A 428 -2.33 -5.60 16.84
CA GLN A 428 -2.79 -6.81 17.53
C GLN A 428 -4.13 -7.34 17.01
N HIS A 429 -5.08 -6.46 16.65
CA HIS A 429 -6.35 -6.88 16.07
C HIS A 429 -6.18 -7.25 14.60
N GLY A 430 -5.47 -6.42 13.84
CA GLY A 430 -5.25 -6.64 12.41
C GLY A 430 -4.51 -7.95 12.14
N LEU A 431 -3.43 -8.24 12.88
CA LEU A 431 -2.69 -9.50 12.75
C LEU A 431 -3.53 -10.72 13.17
N SER A 432 -4.46 -10.58 14.11
CA SER A 432 -5.37 -11.66 14.49
C SER A 432 -6.34 -12.02 13.35
N TRP A 433 -6.86 -11.02 12.65
CA TRP A 433 -7.70 -11.22 11.45
C TRP A 433 -6.90 -11.77 10.27
N TYR A 434 -5.70 -11.23 10.03
CA TYR A 434 -4.77 -11.74 9.01
C TYR A 434 -4.47 -13.22 9.23
N LEU A 435 -4.09 -13.59 10.46
CA LEU A 435 -3.76 -14.96 10.84
C LEU A 435 -4.95 -15.91 10.67
N THR A 436 -6.16 -15.46 10.99
CA THR A 436 -7.40 -16.24 10.80
C THR A 436 -7.61 -16.61 9.34
N MET A 437 -7.38 -15.67 8.42
CA MET A 437 -7.47 -15.94 6.98
C MET A 437 -6.34 -16.87 6.52
N LEU A 438 -5.11 -16.67 6.99
CA LEU A 438 -3.98 -17.53 6.61
C LEU A 438 -4.16 -19.00 7.03
N LYS A 439 -4.90 -19.28 8.10
CA LYS A 439 -5.15 -20.66 8.57
C LYS A 439 -6.06 -21.48 7.64
N GLY A 440 -6.83 -20.83 6.76
CA GLY A 440 -7.75 -21.48 5.83
C GLY A 440 -7.05 -22.27 4.71
N SER A 441 -7.83 -23.06 3.97
CA SER A 441 -7.30 -23.91 2.89
C SER A 441 -6.45 -23.13 1.89
N ARG A 442 -5.20 -23.58 1.68
CA ARG A 442 -4.26 -23.04 0.69
C ARG A 442 -4.06 -21.52 0.78
N MET A 443 -4.24 -20.94 1.97
CA MET A 443 -4.03 -19.50 2.20
C MET A 443 -2.58 -19.13 2.56
N GLN A 444 -1.68 -20.12 2.63
CA GLN A 444 -0.24 -19.93 2.63
C GLN A 444 0.40 -20.89 1.62
N GLY A 445 1.35 -20.38 0.85
CA GLY A 445 2.12 -21.12 -0.13
C GLY A 445 3.59 -20.68 -0.16
N PRO A 446 4.39 -21.21 -1.10
CA PRO A 446 5.81 -20.90 -1.25
C PRO A 446 6.13 -19.41 -1.38
N PHE A 447 5.15 -18.60 -1.79
CA PHE A 447 5.28 -17.17 -1.98
C PHE A 447 4.61 -16.34 -0.88
N GLY A 448 4.32 -16.93 0.28
CA GLY A 448 3.62 -16.28 1.40
C GLY A 448 2.10 -16.48 1.34
N SER A 449 1.33 -15.44 1.67
CA SER A 449 -0.14 -15.48 1.61
C SER A 449 -0.68 -15.66 0.18
N THR A 450 -1.80 -16.37 0.07
CA THR A 450 -2.56 -16.48 -1.19
C THR A 450 -3.54 -15.32 -1.32
N GLU A 451 -3.83 -14.90 -2.55
CA GLU A 451 -4.63 -13.73 -2.90
C GLU A 451 -5.98 -13.64 -2.16
N ALA A 452 -6.83 -14.66 -2.27
CA ALA A 452 -8.17 -14.64 -1.69
C ALA A 452 -8.75 -16.06 -1.56
N SER A 453 -9.84 -16.19 -0.81
CA SER A 453 -10.63 -17.43 -0.73
C SER A 453 -12.12 -17.13 -0.57
N PHE A 454 -12.95 -18.06 -1.03
CA PHE A 454 -14.35 -18.07 -0.61
C PHE A 454 -14.42 -18.27 0.92
N THR A 455 -15.35 -17.58 1.57
CA THR A 455 -15.61 -17.64 3.02
C THR A 455 -15.90 -19.06 3.52
N ASP A 456 -16.34 -19.96 2.64
CA ASP A 456 -16.62 -21.36 2.94
C ASP A 456 -15.41 -22.30 2.68
N GLY A 457 -14.27 -21.77 2.24
CA GLY A 457 -13.04 -22.50 1.93
C GLY A 457 -13.13 -23.45 0.73
N THR A 458 -14.13 -23.32 -0.16
CA THR A 458 -14.26 -24.17 -1.36
C THR A 458 -13.31 -23.84 -2.50
N GLY A 459 -12.66 -22.68 -2.46
CA GLY A 459 -11.80 -22.21 -3.53
C GLY A 459 -10.87 -21.10 -3.06
N ILE A 460 -9.79 -20.91 -3.82
CA ILE A 460 -8.83 -19.83 -3.64
C ILE A 460 -8.71 -19.06 -4.95
N SER A 461 -8.20 -17.84 -4.90
CA SER A 461 -7.74 -17.19 -6.12
C SER A 461 -6.32 -17.69 -6.41
N PRO A 462 -6.08 -18.40 -7.53
CA PRO A 462 -4.82 -19.07 -7.82
C PRO A 462 -3.80 -18.08 -8.40
N VAL A 463 -3.61 -16.95 -7.72
CA VAL A 463 -2.67 -15.88 -8.09
C VAL A 463 -2.00 -15.32 -6.83
N VAL A 464 -0.88 -14.63 -7.02
CA VAL A 464 -0.24 -13.79 -6.02
C VAL A 464 0.04 -12.42 -6.63
N THR A 465 -0.42 -11.34 -5.99
CA THR A 465 -0.28 -9.96 -6.49
C THR A 465 0.39 -9.03 -5.47
N TRP A 466 0.90 -7.89 -5.93
CA TRP A 466 1.41 -6.85 -5.00
C TRP A 466 0.30 -6.33 -4.08
N ASP A 467 -0.87 -6.03 -4.64
CA ASP A 467 -2.03 -5.47 -3.94
C ASP A 467 -2.46 -6.36 -2.76
N SER A 468 -2.57 -7.67 -2.98
CA SER A 468 -3.06 -8.59 -1.94
C SER A 468 -2.00 -9.02 -0.92
N LYS A 469 -0.73 -8.64 -1.12
CA LYS A 469 0.40 -9.16 -0.33
C LYS A 469 1.18 -8.03 0.30
N VAL A 470 1.84 -7.24 -0.55
CA VAL A 470 2.81 -6.25 -0.12
C VAL A 470 2.15 -5.03 0.52
N THR A 471 0.88 -4.74 0.18
CA THR A 471 0.07 -3.76 0.95
C THR A 471 0.05 -4.09 2.43
N THR A 472 -0.15 -5.37 2.77
CA THR A 472 -0.16 -5.84 4.16
C THR A 472 1.21 -5.69 4.81
N VAL A 473 2.29 -6.07 4.10
CA VAL A 473 3.65 -5.94 4.62
C VAL A 473 3.95 -4.46 4.89
N VAL A 474 3.72 -3.56 3.94
CA VAL A 474 3.93 -2.13 4.12
C VAL A 474 3.10 -1.57 5.28
N ALA A 475 1.86 -2.04 5.46
CA ALA A 475 1.02 -1.67 6.60
C ALA A 475 1.57 -2.15 7.96
N MET A 476 2.12 -3.37 8.05
CA MET A 476 2.77 -3.88 9.27
C MET A 476 3.96 -3.01 9.69
N LEU A 477 4.60 -2.35 8.73
CA LEU A 477 5.73 -1.44 8.94
C LEU A 477 5.31 0.01 9.15
N GLY A 478 4.00 0.29 9.19
CA GLY A 478 3.46 1.64 9.40
C GLY A 478 3.34 2.50 8.14
N GLY A 479 3.65 1.96 6.97
CA GLY A 479 3.71 2.71 5.72
C GLY A 479 4.91 3.67 5.65
N VAL A 480 4.85 4.63 4.73
CA VAL A 480 5.85 5.70 4.56
C VAL A 480 5.32 7.07 5.00
N SER A 481 4.14 7.13 5.64
CA SER A 481 3.48 8.39 6.05
C SER A 481 4.37 9.29 6.89
N ASP A 482 5.16 8.69 7.79
CA ASP A 482 6.00 9.43 8.74
C ASP A 482 7.23 10.03 8.04
N ILE A 483 7.76 9.32 7.04
CA ILE A 483 8.82 9.83 6.15
C ILE A 483 8.27 11.01 5.35
N THR A 484 7.08 10.86 4.77
CA THR A 484 6.43 11.94 4.02
C THR A 484 6.12 13.14 4.90
N GLU A 485 5.68 12.94 6.15
CA GLU A 485 5.51 14.02 7.12
C GLU A 485 6.81 14.80 7.35
N LYS A 486 7.93 14.10 7.58
CA LYS A 486 9.26 14.72 7.72
C LYS A 486 9.59 15.58 6.49
N VAL A 487 9.31 15.09 5.28
CA VAL A 487 9.51 15.86 4.04
C VAL A 487 8.63 17.10 4.01
N LEU A 488 7.33 16.96 4.26
CA LEU A 488 6.38 18.07 4.24
C LEU A 488 6.74 19.14 5.26
N ARG A 489 7.19 18.75 6.46
CA ARG A 489 7.67 19.69 7.49
C ARG A 489 8.92 20.42 7.04
N LYS A 490 9.92 19.70 6.52
CA LYS A 490 11.16 20.27 5.99
C LYS A 490 10.91 21.28 4.86
N GLN A 491 9.86 21.08 4.08
CA GLN A 491 9.49 21.94 2.96
C GLN A 491 8.44 23.01 3.33
N GLY A 492 8.03 23.13 4.59
CA GLY A 492 7.02 24.12 5.03
C GLY A 492 5.61 23.85 4.49
N LYS A 493 5.30 22.62 4.06
CA LYS A 493 4.03 22.23 3.44
C LYS A 493 3.08 21.47 4.39
N TYR A 494 3.60 20.98 5.51
CA TYR A 494 2.82 20.20 6.47
C TYR A 494 1.62 20.96 7.03
N GLU A 495 1.80 22.21 7.43
CA GLU A 495 0.70 23.01 8.00
C GLU A 495 -0.45 23.21 6.99
N ARG A 496 -0.14 23.33 5.69
CA ARG A 496 -1.19 23.40 4.67
C ARG A 496 -1.94 22.09 4.56
N PHE A 497 -1.24 20.96 4.54
CA PHE A 497 -1.85 19.63 4.58
C PHE A 497 -2.75 19.47 5.82
N TYR A 498 -2.20 19.71 7.01
CA TYR A 498 -2.90 19.55 8.28
C TYR A 498 -4.17 20.39 8.33
N ASN A 499 -4.08 21.70 8.05
CA ASN A 499 -5.21 22.61 8.16
C ASN A 499 -6.34 22.26 7.19
N LEU A 500 -5.98 21.78 6.00
CA LEU A 500 -6.95 21.40 4.98
C LEU A 500 -7.68 20.10 5.35
N VAL A 501 -6.94 19.06 5.74
CA VAL A 501 -7.54 17.83 6.26
C VAL A 501 -8.39 18.11 7.50
N ASN A 502 -7.91 18.95 8.42
CA ASN A 502 -8.69 19.30 9.60
C ASN A 502 -9.97 20.06 9.26
N LYS A 503 -9.89 21.05 8.35
CA LYS A 503 -11.05 21.84 7.88
C LYS A 503 -12.10 20.95 7.22
N GLU A 504 -11.71 20.18 6.21
CA GLU A 504 -12.66 19.45 5.37
C GLU A 504 -13.36 18.35 6.19
N TRP A 505 -12.63 17.56 7.00
CA TRP A 505 -13.25 16.51 7.82
C TRP A 505 -14.02 17.09 9.01
N SER A 506 -13.50 18.07 9.74
CA SER A 506 -14.26 18.64 10.88
C SER A 506 -15.55 19.31 10.44
N SER A 507 -15.65 19.75 9.18
CA SER A 507 -16.90 20.30 8.62
C SER A 507 -17.99 19.25 8.39
N LYS A 508 -17.61 17.98 8.18
CA LYS A 508 -18.54 16.87 7.90
C LYS A 508 -18.80 15.98 9.11
N PHE A 509 -17.84 15.90 10.03
CA PHE A 509 -17.87 15.02 11.19
C PHE A 509 -17.93 15.82 12.49
N THR A 510 -19.04 16.54 12.69
CA THR A 510 -19.26 17.41 13.86
C THR A 510 -19.54 16.63 15.15
N SER A 511 -19.97 15.37 15.04
CA SER A 511 -20.14 14.43 16.14
C SER A 511 -19.67 13.05 15.71
N ILE A 512 -18.80 12.42 16.52
CA ILE A 512 -18.26 11.09 16.27
C ILE A 512 -18.74 10.16 17.38
N ARG A 513 -19.48 9.11 17.02
CA ARG A 513 -19.96 8.07 17.95
C ARG A 513 -19.10 6.82 17.87
N GLY A 514 -19.11 6.01 18.92
CA GLY A 514 -18.49 4.69 18.95
C GLY A 514 -16.97 4.68 19.19
N GLU A 515 -16.40 5.79 19.66
CA GLU A 515 -14.97 5.88 19.98
C GLU A 515 -14.55 5.00 21.16
N ASP A 516 -15.49 4.68 22.04
CA ASP A 516 -15.37 3.79 23.20
C ASP A 516 -15.65 2.31 22.85
N ILE A 517 -16.30 2.04 21.72
CA ILE A 517 -16.54 0.67 21.26
C ILE A 517 -15.18 0.04 20.88
N PRO A 518 -14.78 -1.11 21.45
CA PRO A 518 -13.51 -1.76 21.12
C PRO A 518 -13.58 -2.39 19.72
N PHE A 519 -12.43 -2.70 19.14
CA PHE A 519 -12.36 -3.58 17.96
C PHE A 519 -12.93 -4.97 18.31
N ALA A 520 -13.48 -5.66 17.31
CA ALA A 520 -13.88 -7.06 17.45
C ALA A 520 -12.73 -8.00 17.03
N LEU A 521 -12.61 -9.13 17.73
CA LEU A 521 -11.73 -10.24 17.33
C LEU A 521 -12.47 -11.20 16.38
N PRO A 522 -11.76 -12.02 15.60
CA PRO A 522 -12.38 -13.05 14.77
C PRO A 522 -13.31 -13.98 15.58
N SER A 523 -14.56 -14.14 15.13
CA SER A 523 -15.55 -15.07 15.73
C SER A 523 -15.67 -16.41 15.00
N SER A 524 -15.16 -16.48 13.76
CA SER A 524 -15.17 -17.68 12.94
C SER A 524 -13.78 -17.93 12.33
N GLN A 525 -13.56 -19.15 11.84
CA GLN A 525 -12.32 -19.57 11.19
C GLN A 525 -12.60 -19.87 9.73
N LEU A 526 -11.64 -19.56 8.86
CA LEU A 526 -11.76 -19.90 7.44
C LEU A 526 -11.62 -21.42 7.30
N PRO A 527 -12.58 -22.13 6.65
CA PRO A 527 -12.55 -23.58 6.61
C PRO A 527 -11.28 -24.14 5.96
N CYS A 528 -10.85 -25.27 6.51
CA CYS A 528 -9.70 -26.05 6.08
C CYS A 528 -10.21 -27.40 5.57
N LYS A 529 -10.41 -27.51 4.24
CA LYS A 529 -10.92 -28.69 3.53
C LYS A 529 -9.79 -29.53 2.97
N ASP A 530 -9.87 -30.84 3.11
CA ASP A 530 -8.85 -31.79 2.66
C ASP A 530 -8.75 -31.89 1.11
N PRO A 531 -7.55 -31.85 0.50
CA PRO A 531 -6.29 -31.46 1.12
C PRO A 531 -6.27 -29.96 1.42
N CYS A 532 -5.94 -29.65 2.67
CA CYS A 532 -6.06 -28.29 3.16
C CYS A 532 -4.92 -27.38 2.71
N ASP A 533 -3.75 -27.93 2.48
CA ASP A 533 -2.55 -27.16 2.22
C ASP A 533 -2.03 -27.46 0.81
N PHE A 534 -1.20 -26.56 0.29
CA PHE A 534 -0.39 -26.90 -0.88
C PHE A 534 0.64 -27.97 -0.50
N SER A 535 0.96 -28.88 -1.41
CA SER A 535 1.92 -29.97 -1.18
C SER A 535 3.31 -29.45 -0.80
N THR A 536 3.70 -28.27 -1.30
CA THR A 536 4.99 -27.63 -0.98
C THR A 536 4.94 -26.72 0.26
N CYS A 537 3.76 -26.51 0.84
CA CYS A 537 3.54 -25.63 1.98
C CYS A 537 2.57 -26.28 2.98
N SER A 538 2.94 -27.47 3.43
CA SER A 538 2.19 -28.26 4.40
C SER A 538 2.96 -28.38 5.72
N LYS A 539 2.28 -28.85 6.77
CA LYS A 539 2.92 -29.25 8.04
C LYS A 539 3.17 -30.74 8.07
#